data_AF-A0A174C6F3-F1
#
_entry.id   AF-A0A174C6F3-F1
#
_cell.length_a   1.000
_cell.length_b   1.000
_cell.length_c   1.000
_cell.angle_alpha   90.00
_cell.angle_beta   90.00
_cell.angle_gamma   90.00
#
_symmetry.space_group_name_H-M   'P 1'
#
loop_
_entity.id
_entity.type
_entity.pdbx_description
1 polymer ?
#
loop_
_entity_poly.entity_id
_entity_poly.type
_entity_poly.pdbx_seq_one_letter_code
_entity_poly.pdbx_strand_id
1 'polypeptide(L)'
;MNTIKPTTSLSYLNATGLIPYGMTNDYMFRIILEKNNYVLKGLICSLLSLKPEEVFSVEIQNPILLNEAVDDKEFILDIKVLLNNSAVITYCLIFIQFLHYT
;
A
#
# COMPACT_ATOMS: atom_id res chain seq x y z
N MET A 1 -7.02 11.77 -26.46
CA MET A 1 -5.77 12.53 -26.20
C MET A 1 -5.30 12.17 -24.81
N ASN A 2 -4.32 11.28 -24.68
CA ASN A 2 -3.79 10.83 -23.39
C ASN A 2 -2.85 11.90 -22.86
N THR A 3 -3.28 12.61 -21.82
CA THR A 3 -2.44 13.59 -21.11
C THR A 3 -1.47 12.85 -20.20
N ILE A 4 -0.28 12.58 -20.72
CA ILE A 4 0.86 12.11 -19.93
C ILE A 4 1.22 13.26 -18.98
N LYS A 5 0.86 13.14 -17.70
CA LYS A 5 1.34 14.07 -16.66
C LYS A 5 2.86 13.90 -16.59
N PRO A 6 3.66 14.97 -16.78
CA PRO A 6 5.10 14.88 -16.63
C PRO A 6 5.42 14.56 -15.17
N THR A 7 5.93 13.35 -14.92
CA THR A 7 6.34 12.83 -13.60
C THR A 7 7.69 13.44 -13.18
N THR A 8 7.83 14.76 -13.26
CA THR A 8 9.12 15.43 -13.03
C THR A 8 8.95 16.72 -12.24
N SER A 9 8.24 16.66 -11.12
CA SER A 9 8.59 17.51 -10.00
C SER A 9 8.69 16.61 -8.78
N LEU A 10 9.88 16.53 -8.19
CA LEU A 10 10.06 16.00 -6.83
C LEU A 10 9.43 16.99 -5.82
N SER A 11 8.19 17.38 -6.07
CA SER A 11 7.40 18.29 -5.26
C SER A 11 7.26 17.78 -3.83
N TYR A 12 7.34 16.46 -3.64
CA TYR A 12 7.38 15.82 -2.34
C TYR A 12 8.63 16.16 -1.52
N LEU A 13 9.78 16.50 -2.13
CA LEU A 13 10.98 16.89 -1.38
C LEU A 13 10.80 18.23 -0.65
N ASN A 14 9.95 19.10 -1.19
CA ASN A 14 9.63 20.39 -0.59
C ASN A 14 8.24 20.37 0.07
N ALA A 15 7.64 19.18 0.23
CA ALA A 15 6.35 19.07 0.88
C ALA A 15 6.50 19.46 2.35
N THR A 16 5.82 20.54 2.72
CA THR A 16 5.75 21.06 4.08
C THR A 16 4.27 21.23 4.43
N GLY A 17 3.97 21.22 5.73
CA GLY A 17 2.59 21.31 6.22
C GLY A 17 2.16 20.05 6.97
N LEU A 18 1.02 20.16 7.64
CA LEU A 18 0.47 19.06 8.41
C LEU A 18 0.03 17.96 7.44
N ILE A 19 0.51 16.73 7.65
CA ILE A 19 0.00 15.58 6.90
C ILE A 19 -1.40 15.31 7.43
N PRO A 20 -2.47 15.54 6.63
CA PRO A 20 -3.85 15.45 7.13
C PRO A 20 -4.20 14.03 7.58
N TYR A 21 -3.48 13.03 7.04
CA TYR A 21 -3.59 11.63 7.41
C TYR A 21 -2.18 11.06 7.61
N GLY A 22 -1.70 11.05 8.85
CA GLY A 22 -0.43 10.40 9.18
C GLY A 22 -0.48 8.89 8.94
N MET A 23 0.68 8.24 8.78
CA MET A 23 0.80 6.77 8.79
C MET A 23 0.75 6.17 10.21
N THR A 24 0.11 6.88 11.14
CA THR A 24 -0.08 6.46 12.54
C THR A 24 -1.45 5.85 12.77
N ASN A 25 -2.29 5.80 11.73
CA ASN A 25 -3.54 5.09 11.76
C ASN A 25 -3.55 4.08 10.61
N ASP A 26 -3.37 2.84 11.01
CA ASP A 26 -3.42 1.62 10.21
C ASP A 26 -4.62 1.58 9.23
N TYR A 27 -5.78 2.08 9.66
CA TYR A 27 -6.98 2.13 8.84
C TYR A 27 -6.82 2.97 7.56
N MET A 28 -6.26 4.19 7.69
CA MET A 28 -6.09 5.09 6.54
C MET A 28 -5.01 4.58 5.60
N PHE A 29 -3.94 4.01 6.15
CA PHE A 29 -2.90 3.39 5.36
C PHE A 29 -3.45 2.21 4.53
N ARG A 30 -4.29 1.38 5.14
CA ARG A 30 -4.94 0.25 4.46
C ARG A 30 -5.90 0.73 3.36
N ILE A 31 -6.69 1.77 3.60
CA ILE A 31 -7.56 2.38 2.56
C ILE A 31 -6.75 2.88 1.37
N ILE A 32 -5.59 3.51 1.61
CA ILE A 32 -4.74 4.01 0.53
C ILE A 32 -4.18 2.86 -0.30
N LEU A 33 -3.71 1.79 0.35
CA LEU A 33 -3.20 0.61 -0.35
C LEU A 33 -4.29 -0.08 -1.18
N GLU A 34 -5.51 -0.15 -0.67
CA GLU A 34 -6.65 -0.73 -1.39
C GLU A 34 -7.10 0.14 -2.56
N LYS A 35 -7.18 1.46 -2.38
CA LYS A 35 -7.64 2.39 -3.44
C LYS A 35 -6.59 2.70 -4.49
N ASN A 36 -5.30 2.53 -4.18
CA ASN A 36 -4.21 2.92 -5.06
C ASN A 36 -3.26 1.75 -5.34
N ASN A 37 -3.55 1.04 -6.42
CA ASN A 37 -2.75 -0.10 -6.86
C ASN A 37 -1.29 0.25 -7.15
N TYR A 38 -0.98 1.48 -7.58
CA TYR A 38 0.40 1.92 -7.80
C TYR A 38 1.21 1.92 -6.50
N VAL A 39 0.61 2.38 -5.39
CA VAL A 39 1.26 2.38 -4.08
C VAL A 39 1.43 0.96 -3.56
N LEU A 40 0.39 0.13 -3.64
CA LEU A 40 0.44 -1.27 -3.25
C LEU A 40 1.50 -2.05 -4.03
N LYS A 41 1.52 -1.90 -5.37
CA LYS A 41 2.52 -2.53 -6.22
C LYS A 41 3.93 -2.06 -5.87
N GLY A 42 4.13 -0.77 -5.65
CA GLY A 42 5.43 -0.22 -5.24
C GLY A 42 5.93 -0.81 -3.93
N LEU A 43 5.08 -0.83 -2.89
CA LEU A 43 5.40 -1.44 -1.60
C LEU A 43 5.80 -2.91 -1.73
N ILE A 44 5.02 -3.69 -2.48
CA ILE A 44 5.25 -5.13 -2.63
C ILE A 44 6.50 -5.44 -3.45
N CYS A 45 6.77 -4.64 -4.49
CA CYS A 45 8.03 -4.73 -5.23
C CYS A 45 9.23 -4.46 -4.32
N SER A 46 9.15 -3.46 -3.44
CA SER A 46 10.21 -3.15 -2.47
C SER A 46 10.41 -4.26 -1.44
N LEU A 47 9.32 -4.84 -0.90
CA LEU A 47 9.40 -5.89 0.12
C LEU A 47 9.98 -7.20 -0.42
N LEU A 48 9.64 -7.55 -1.66
CA LEU A 48 10.01 -8.84 -2.26
C LEU A 48 11.23 -8.74 -3.17
N SER A 49 11.85 -7.56 -3.27
CA SER A 49 12.94 -7.27 -4.20
C SER A 49 12.60 -7.62 -5.66
N LEU A 50 11.34 -7.41 -6.05
CA LEU A 50 10.86 -7.65 -7.41
C LEU A 50 10.93 -6.37 -8.23
N LYS A 51 11.18 -6.49 -9.53
CA LYS A 51 11.09 -5.33 -10.42
C LYS A 51 9.63 -5.05 -10.77
N PRO A 52 9.21 -3.77 -10.83
CA PRO A 52 7.85 -3.41 -11.23
C PRO A 52 7.44 -3.97 -12.60
N GLU A 53 8.41 -4.18 -13.51
CA GLU A 53 8.17 -4.75 -14.83
C GLU A 53 7.75 -6.22 -14.78
N GLU A 54 8.16 -6.98 -13.76
CA GLU A 54 7.90 -8.43 -13.63
C GLU A 54 6.51 -8.73 -13.07
N VAL A 55 5.90 -7.74 -12.42
CA VAL A 55 4.61 -7.84 -11.74
C VAL A 55 3.48 -7.43 -12.66
N PHE A 56 2.60 -8.38 -12.98
CA PHE A 56 1.42 -8.15 -13.80
C PHE A 56 0.31 -7.46 -13.00
N SER A 57 -0.06 -8.01 -11.85
CA SER A 57 -1.08 -7.45 -10.96
C SER A 57 -0.81 -7.73 -9.49
N VAL A 58 -1.36 -6.89 -8.63
CA VAL A 58 -1.34 -7.04 -7.17
C VAL A 58 -2.74 -6.77 -6.64
N GLU A 59 -3.27 -7.67 -5.83
CA GLU A 59 -4.65 -7.62 -5.33
C GLU A 59 -4.70 -7.94 -3.84
N ILE A 60 -5.42 -7.12 -3.07
CA ILE A 60 -5.74 -7.42 -1.68
C ILE A 60 -6.94 -8.38 -1.67
N GLN A 61 -6.78 -9.51 -0.96
CA GLN A 61 -7.79 -10.57 -0.86
C GLN A 61 -8.74 -10.37 0.33
N ASN A 62 -8.37 -9.51 1.28
CA ASN A 62 -9.17 -9.16 2.45
C ASN A 62 -9.53 -7.65 2.44
N PRO A 63 -10.51 -7.23 1.61
CA PRO A 63 -10.92 -5.83 1.50
C PRO A 63 -11.51 -5.30 2.81
N ILE A 64 -11.39 -4.00 3.04
CA ILE A 64 -11.90 -3.36 4.28
C ILE A 64 -13.39 -3.08 4.16
N LEU A 65 -14.16 -3.42 5.20
CA LEU A 65 -15.54 -2.98 5.35
C LEU A 65 -15.55 -1.62 6.08
N LEU A 66 -16.03 -0.56 5.41
CA LEU A 66 -15.98 0.85 5.86
C LEU A 66 -16.78 1.17 7.14
N ASN A 67 -17.35 0.17 7.82
CA ASN A 67 -18.36 0.35 8.85
C ASN A 67 -17.95 -0.26 10.20
N GLU A 68 -16.79 -0.89 10.27
CA GLU A 68 -16.27 -1.49 11.50
C GLU A 68 -15.25 -0.54 12.08
N ALA A 69 -15.48 -0.10 13.32
CA ALA A 69 -14.49 0.66 14.05
C ALA A 69 -13.23 -0.21 14.16
N VAL A 70 -12.20 0.11 13.38
CA VAL A 70 -10.90 -0.57 13.45
C VAL A 70 -10.21 -0.01 14.69
N ASP A 71 -10.59 -0.57 15.84
CA ASP A 71 -9.89 -0.39 17.13
C ASP A 71 -8.67 -1.34 17.23
N ASP A 72 -8.41 -2.08 16.15
CA ASP A 72 -7.37 -3.09 16.11
C ASP A 72 -5.99 -2.46 15.96
N LYS A 73 -5.15 -2.70 16.96
CA LYS A 73 -3.73 -2.33 17.03
C LYS A 73 -2.86 -3.05 16.01
N GLU A 74 -3.45 -3.99 15.27
CA GLU A 74 -2.81 -4.81 14.26
C GLU A 74 -3.77 -4.99 13.10
N PHE A 75 -3.28 -4.78 11.87
CA PHE A 75 -4.05 -5.13 10.68
C PHE A 75 -3.27 -6.07 9.77
N ILE A 76 -4.01 -7.01 9.19
CA ILE A 76 -3.48 -8.04 8.32
C ILE A 76 -3.87 -7.71 6.87
N LEU A 77 -2.92 -7.81 5.95
CA LEU A 77 -3.14 -7.70 4.51
C LEU A 77 -2.81 -9.03 3.83
N ASP A 78 -3.83 -9.66 3.25
CA ASP A 78 -3.64 -10.81 2.38
C ASP A 78 -3.49 -10.32 0.95
N ILE A 79 -2.34 -10.57 0.35
CA ILE A 79 -1.97 -10.03 -0.95
C ILE A 79 -1.66 -11.16 -1.90
N LYS A 80 -2.26 -11.07 -3.08
CA LYS A 80 -1.99 -11.93 -4.22
C LYS A 80 -1.25 -11.12 -5.28
N VAL A 81 -0.10 -11.62 -5.71
CA VAL A 81 0.68 -11.07 -6.81
C VAL A 81 0.69 -12.05 -7.96
N LEU A 82 0.34 -11.56 -9.14
CA LEU A 82 0.49 -12.27 -10.39
C LEU A 82 1.71 -11.71 -11.11
N LEU A 83 2.64 -12.59 -11.48
CA LEU A 83 3.81 -12.25 -12.28
C LEU A 83 3.53 -12.51 -13.76
N ASN A 84 4.28 -11.83 -14.64
CA ASN A 84 4.12 -11.97 -16.09
C ASN A 84 4.30 -13.41 -16.60
N ASN A 85 5.09 -14.23 -15.90
CA ASN A 85 5.31 -15.63 -16.26
C ASN A 85 4.20 -16.57 -15.75
N SER A 86 3.01 -16.05 -15.46
CA SER A 86 1.86 -16.77 -14.87
C SER A 86 2.13 -17.38 -13.48
N ALA A 87 3.26 -17.06 -12.86
CA ALA A 87 3.54 -17.43 -11.48
C ALA A 87 2.68 -16.58 -10.54
N VAL A 88 2.10 -17.25 -9.54
CA VAL A 88 1.28 -16.60 -8.50
C VAL A 88 2.02 -16.72 -7.19
N ILE A 89 2.07 -15.61 -6.46
CA ILE A 89 2.60 -15.61 -5.12
C ILE A 89 1.58 -14.98 -4.19
N THR A 90 1.35 -15.61 -3.05
CA THR A 90 0.41 -15.18 -2.02
C THR A 90 1.15 -14.95 -0.72
N TYR A 91 0.90 -13.83 -0.06
CA TYR A 91 1.58 -13.44 1.18
C TYR A 91 0.59 -12.74 2.11
N CYS A 92 0.88 -12.87 3.40
CA CYS A 92 0.15 -12.22 4.46
C CYS A 92 1.11 -11.25 5.16
N LEU A 93 0.79 -9.95 5.14
CA LEU A 93 1.55 -8.91 5.83
C LEU A 93 0.81 -8.49 7.10
N ILE A 94 1.55 -8.37 8.20
CA ILE A 94 1.03 -7.93 9.49
C ILE A 94 1.71 -6.61 9.82
N PHE A 95 0.90 -5.58 10.04
CA PHE A 95 1.36 -4.29 10.55
C PHE A 95 1.03 -4.24 12.04
N ILE A 96 2.03 -3.89 12.83
CA ILE A 96 1.92 -3.79 14.29
C ILE A 96 2.22 -2.34 14.66
N GLN A 97 1.21 -1.63 15.17
CA GLN A 97 1.41 -0.30 15.74
C GLN A 97 2.09 -0.46 17.10
N PHE A 98 3.42 -0.26 17.16
CA PHE A 98 4.12 -0.14 18.45
C PHE A 98 3.69 1.17 19.11
N LEU A 99 2.68 1.10 19.99
CA LEU A 99 2.43 2.17 20.94
C LEU A 99 3.64 2.24 21.87
N HIS A 100 4.50 3.24 21.67
CA HIS A 100 5.41 3.67 22.72
C HIS A 100 4.56 4.15 23.89
N TYR A 101 4.46 3.33 24.93
CA TYR A 101 3.96 3.73 26.23
C TYR A 101 5.08 4.54 26.89
N THR A 102 5.02 5.86 26.79
CA THR A 102 5.84 6.80 27.59
C THR A 102 4.96 7.92 28.09
#